data_AF-A0A6A1VJX6-F1
#
_entry.id   AF-A0A6A1VJX6-F1
#
_cell.length_a   1.000
_cell.length_b   1.000
_cell.length_c   1.000
_cell.angle_alpha   90.00
_cell.angle_beta   90.00
_cell.angle_gamma   90.00
#
_symmetry.space_group_name_H-M   'P 1'
#
loop_
_entity.id
_entity.type
_entity.pdbx_description
1 polymer ?
#
loop_
_entity_poly.entity_id
_entity_poly.type
_entity_poly.pdbx_seq_one_letter_code
_entity_poly.pdbx_strand_id
1 'polypeptide(L)'
;MRNDGKTKQRTEGECHLHHLVDPGPATRTRWGGVVLHPSPCLVGVTLEELEESGGQQPPPLSLLSSAPPPLGSNSCDKLDNDLHPFKPTCGAVARVKGSLDQSQPFQRNGAFALLLGAFYLLSKYATHCTWVTSEAYSSPSIVLAARGAHGNRVIFDDYREAYFWLRQNTPQDAKVMSWWDYGYQITAMGNRTVIVDNNTWNNTHIATVGRAMSSYEDEAYEIMRSLDVDYVLVVFGGVTGYSSDDINKFLWMVRIGGGVFPVIKEPDYLVNGEYRVDKGAAPKMLNCLMYKLSYYRFGELTTEYGKPPGYDRARGVEIGNKDIKLEYLEEAFTTSNWIVRIYKVKPQNNRW
;
A
#
# COMPACT_ATOMS: atom_id res chain seq x y z
N MET A 1 -27.27 10.04 79.62
CA MET A 1 -27.11 8.58 79.91
C MET A 1 -26.11 8.05 78.88
N ARG A 2 -24.81 7.96 79.24
CA ARG A 2 -23.98 6.73 79.41
C ARG A 2 -24.02 5.79 78.18
N ASN A 3 -23.03 5.74 77.29
CA ASN A 3 -21.62 5.26 77.29
C ASN A 3 -21.46 3.73 77.10
N ASP A 4 -20.37 3.36 76.38
CA ASP A 4 -19.70 2.06 76.15
C ASP A 4 -19.86 1.48 74.72
N GLY A 5 -18.85 1.07 73.93
CA GLY A 5 -17.38 1.05 74.07
C GLY A 5 -16.71 0.00 73.14
N LYS A 6 -15.99 0.46 72.09
CA LYS A 6 -14.66 0.02 71.54
C LYS A 6 -14.36 -1.32 70.77
N THR A 7 -13.90 -1.13 69.52
CA THR A 7 -12.70 -1.67 68.73
C THR A 7 -12.51 -3.14 68.29
N LYS A 8 -12.15 -3.40 67.00
CA LYS A 8 -10.77 -3.68 66.45
C LYS A 8 -10.66 -3.94 64.90
N GLN A 9 -9.44 -3.72 64.37
CA GLN A 9 -8.73 -3.76 63.04
C GLN A 9 -9.03 -4.91 62.02
N ARG A 10 -9.03 -4.73 60.66
CA ARG A 10 -7.99 -4.53 59.58
C ARG A 10 -7.23 -5.81 59.14
N THR A 11 -7.34 -6.23 57.86
CA THR A 11 -6.23 -6.65 56.93
C THR A 11 -6.70 -7.10 55.53
N GLU A 12 -5.83 -6.86 54.54
CA GLU A 12 -5.89 -7.12 53.08
C GLU A 12 -5.74 -8.61 52.70
N GLY A 13 -6.07 -8.98 51.44
CA GLY A 13 -5.87 -10.32 50.88
C GLY A 13 -5.22 -10.29 49.49
N GLU A 14 -4.02 -10.88 49.39
CA GLU A 14 -3.30 -11.24 48.15
C GLU A 14 -3.76 -12.62 47.63
N CYS A 15 -3.73 -12.81 46.30
CA CYS A 15 -3.99 -14.10 45.64
C CYS A 15 -2.69 -14.69 45.07
N HIS A 16 -2.38 -15.94 45.44
CA HIS A 16 -1.21 -16.71 45.04
C HIS A 16 -1.38 -17.50 43.73
N LEU A 17 -0.27 -17.60 43.02
CA LEU A 17 0.03 -18.36 41.80
C LEU A 17 0.27 -19.86 42.11
N HIS A 18 -0.17 -20.79 41.26
CA HIS A 18 0.19 -22.22 41.34
C HIS A 18 0.88 -22.70 40.04
N HIS A 19 2.06 -23.31 40.21
CA HIS A 19 2.77 -24.19 39.26
C HIS A 19 2.80 -25.62 39.83
N LEU A 20 2.93 -26.63 38.95
CA LEU A 20 3.53 -27.99 39.12
C LEU A 20 2.91 -28.92 38.04
N VAL A 21 3.51 -29.96 37.44
CA VAL A 21 4.86 -30.47 37.12
C VAL A 21 4.61 -31.77 36.28
N ASP A 22 5.48 -32.08 35.30
CA ASP A 22 5.53 -33.32 34.48
C ASP A 22 5.98 -34.58 35.28
N PRO A 23 5.73 -35.82 34.77
CA PRO A 23 6.84 -36.64 34.21
C PRO A 23 6.48 -37.63 33.07
N GLY A 24 7.47 -38.02 32.23
CA GLY A 24 7.43 -39.14 31.24
C GLY A 24 7.71 -40.54 31.86
N PRO A 25 8.13 -41.63 31.13
CA PRO A 25 8.70 -41.71 29.76
C PRO A 25 8.31 -42.95 28.86
N ALA A 26 8.89 -42.96 27.63
CA ALA A 26 9.34 -44.09 26.76
C ALA A 26 8.38 -44.84 25.79
N THR A 27 8.68 -44.79 24.47
CA THR A 27 9.11 -45.92 23.60
C THR A 27 9.35 -45.49 22.14
N ARG A 28 10.21 -46.24 21.43
CA ARG A 28 10.87 -45.90 20.15
C ARG A 28 10.49 -46.94 19.09
N THR A 29 9.99 -46.54 17.92
CA THR A 29 10.06 -47.34 16.68
C THR A 29 9.96 -46.47 15.43
N ARG A 30 10.56 -46.96 14.34
CA ARG A 30 11.10 -46.27 13.17
C ARG A 30 10.22 -46.50 11.93
N TRP A 31 10.28 -45.55 10.98
CA TRP A 31 10.35 -45.69 9.51
C TRP A 31 9.37 -44.81 8.71
N GLY A 32 9.95 -43.94 7.88
CA GLY A 32 9.66 -43.85 6.44
C GLY A 32 8.36 -43.19 6.01
N GLY A 33 8.45 -41.94 5.53
CA GLY A 33 7.37 -41.31 4.78
C GLY A 33 7.60 -39.82 4.57
N VAL A 34 8.40 -39.46 3.57
CA VAL A 34 8.41 -38.08 3.05
C VAL A 34 7.09 -37.86 2.31
N VAL A 35 6.22 -37.04 2.86
CA VAL A 35 5.04 -36.51 2.19
C VAL A 35 5.17 -34.99 2.16
N LEU A 36 5.44 -34.46 0.97
CA LEU A 36 5.43 -33.02 0.70
C LEU A 36 3.97 -32.57 0.57
N HIS A 37 3.51 -31.73 1.48
CA HIS A 37 2.32 -30.90 1.31
C HIS A 37 2.72 -29.42 1.29
N PRO A 38 2.18 -28.60 0.37
CA PRO A 38 2.45 -27.16 0.32
C PRO A 38 1.47 -26.41 1.22
N SER A 39 1.98 -25.51 2.04
CA SER A 39 1.25 -24.50 2.82
C SER A 39 2.19 -23.30 3.04
N PRO A 40 1.68 -22.09 3.32
CA PRO A 40 1.66 -21.00 2.35
C PRO A 40 2.65 -19.88 2.70
N CYS A 41 2.90 -18.99 1.74
CA CYS A 41 3.59 -17.74 1.97
C CYS A 41 2.89 -16.91 3.05
N LEU A 42 3.57 -16.75 4.19
CA LEU A 42 3.28 -15.76 5.22
C LEU A 42 4.56 -14.94 5.37
N VAL A 43 4.61 -13.80 4.69
CA VAL A 43 5.58 -12.76 5.01
C VAL A 43 4.81 -11.72 5.80
N GLY A 44 5.04 -11.71 7.12
CA GLY A 44 4.67 -10.60 7.97
C GLY A 44 5.60 -9.43 7.65
N VAL A 45 5.03 -8.32 7.21
CA VAL A 45 5.74 -7.05 7.07
C VAL A 45 5.63 -6.33 8.41
N THR A 46 6.76 -6.21 9.10
CA THR A 46 6.90 -5.40 10.32
C THR A 46 7.04 -3.92 9.96
N LEU A 47 6.64 -3.04 10.86
CA LEU A 47 6.50 -1.58 10.73
C LEU A 47 7.79 -0.78 10.41
N GLU A 48 8.90 -1.42 10.05
CA GLU A 48 10.18 -0.76 9.68
C GLU A 48 10.40 -0.63 8.16
N GLU A 49 9.61 -1.30 7.30
CA GLU A 49 9.82 -1.27 5.84
C GLU A 49 9.00 -0.20 5.08
N LEU A 50 8.32 0.72 5.77
CA LEU A 50 7.54 1.79 5.13
C LEU A 50 8.24 3.16 5.05
N GLU A 51 9.47 3.30 5.57
CA GLU A 51 10.22 4.57 5.50
C GLU A 51 11.03 4.77 4.20
N GLU A 52 11.18 3.78 3.32
CA GLU A 52 12.00 3.93 2.09
C GLU A 52 11.21 4.23 0.80
N SER A 53 9.90 4.50 0.87
CA SER A 53 9.10 4.87 -0.32
C SER A 53 8.78 6.36 -0.46
N GLY A 54 9.65 7.22 0.11
CA GLY A 54 9.67 8.66 -0.18
C GLY A 54 10.51 8.96 -1.42
N GLY A 55 9.85 9.34 -2.52
CA GLY A 55 10.49 9.61 -3.81
C GLY A 55 11.63 10.63 -3.73
N GLN A 56 12.82 10.21 -4.18
CA GLN A 56 13.99 11.08 -4.31
C GLN A 56 14.15 11.48 -5.79
N GLN A 57 14.00 12.77 -6.03
CA GLN A 57 14.15 13.42 -7.35
C GLN A 57 15.61 13.35 -7.79
N PRO A 58 15.93 12.97 -9.06
CA PRO A 58 17.32 12.88 -9.50
C PRO A 58 17.94 14.28 -9.67
N PRO A 59 19.21 14.51 -9.25
CA PRO A 59 19.90 15.77 -9.49
C PRO A 59 20.30 15.93 -10.98
N PRO A 60 20.55 17.16 -11.45
CA PRO A 60 20.76 17.45 -12.86
C PRO A 60 22.12 16.94 -13.36
N LEU A 61 22.11 16.43 -14.60
CA LEU A 61 23.28 15.96 -15.36
C LEU A 61 24.33 17.08 -15.51
N SER A 62 25.48 16.92 -14.86
CA SER A 62 26.69 17.69 -15.14
C SER A 62 27.67 16.86 -15.97
N LEU A 63 27.99 17.39 -17.15
CA LEU A 63 28.97 16.85 -18.10
C LEU A 63 30.38 16.96 -17.49
N LEU A 64 31.00 15.81 -17.19
CA LEU A 64 32.43 15.73 -16.88
C LEU A 64 33.21 15.40 -18.16
N SER A 65 33.67 16.46 -18.83
CA SER A 65 34.78 16.43 -19.78
C SER A 65 36.05 16.81 -19.01
N SER A 66 37.00 15.87 -18.90
CA SER A 66 38.35 16.16 -18.39
C SER A 66 39.36 16.08 -19.54
N ALA A 67 39.70 17.23 -20.10
CA ALA A 67 40.92 17.43 -20.86
C ALA A 67 42.09 17.76 -19.90
N PRO A 68 43.32 17.30 -20.16
CA PRO A 68 44.47 17.64 -19.33
C PRO A 68 44.96 19.09 -19.55
N PRO A 69 45.62 19.72 -18.56
CA PRO A 69 46.03 21.12 -18.64
C PRO A 69 47.30 21.30 -19.52
N PRO A 70 47.51 22.50 -20.10
CA PRO A 70 48.71 22.80 -20.87
C PRO A 70 49.89 23.17 -19.94
N LEU A 71 51.06 22.61 -20.22
CA LEU A 71 52.32 23.04 -19.62
C LEU A 71 52.79 24.33 -20.30
N GLY A 72 53.03 25.35 -19.47
CA GLY A 72 53.44 26.69 -19.85
C GLY A 72 54.87 26.77 -20.39
N SER A 73 55.07 27.86 -21.12
CA SER A 73 56.30 28.35 -21.70
C SER A 73 57.31 28.90 -20.67
N ASN A 74 58.51 29.21 -21.18
CA ASN A 74 59.65 29.99 -20.64
C ASN A 74 60.83 29.07 -20.29
N SER A 75 62.08 29.30 -20.69
CA SER A 75 62.74 30.38 -21.42
C SER A 75 64.09 29.83 -21.89
N CYS A 76 64.51 30.16 -23.11
CA CYS A 76 65.92 30.10 -23.50
C CYS A 76 66.63 31.34 -22.93
N ASP A 77 67.82 31.18 -22.34
CA ASP A 77 69.05 31.91 -22.70
C ASP A 77 70.14 31.88 -21.61
N LYS A 78 71.39 31.79 -22.11
CA LYS A 78 72.73 32.05 -21.53
C LYS A 78 73.39 30.90 -20.75
N LEU A 79 74.37 30.21 -21.34
CA LEU A 79 75.81 30.56 -21.50
C LEU A 79 76.54 30.68 -20.15
N ASP A 80 77.37 29.69 -19.81
CA ASP A 80 78.83 29.89 -19.78
C ASP A 80 79.61 28.57 -19.76
N ASN A 81 80.81 28.65 -20.33
CA ASN A 81 81.81 27.60 -20.49
C ASN A 81 82.37 27.13 -19.13
N ASP A 82 82.74 25.85 -19.04
CA ASP A 82 84.09 25.50 -18.62
C ASP A 82 84.49 24.07 -19.01
N LEU A 83 85.75 23.98 -19.41
CA LEU A 83 86.43 22.92 -20.15
C LEU A 83 87.07 21.93 -19.16
N HIS A 84 86.99 20.61 -19.40
CA HIS A 84 88.13 19.68 -19.33
C HIS A 84 87.76 18.27 -19.88
N PRO A 85 88.71 17.54 -20.49
CA PRO A 85 88.44 16.52 -21.51
C PRO A 85 88.49 15.09 -20.95
N PHE A 86 87.90 14.08 -21.61
CA PHE A 86 88.52 12.76 -21.87
C PHE A 86 87.61 11.79 -22.67
N LYS A 87 88.08 11.50 -23.90
CA LYS A 87 87.94 10.32 -24.79
C LYS A 87 86.57 9.64 -25.07
N PRO A 88 86.30 9.30 -26.36
CA PRO A 88 85.11 8.57 -26.78
C PRO A 88 85.33 7.05 -26.69
N THR A 89 84.34 6.31 -26.22
CA THR A 89 84.23 4.88 -26.49
C THR A 89 82.89 4.58 -27.14
N CYS A 90 82.96 4.17 -28.42
CA CYS A 90 81.87 3.54 -29.14
C CYS A 90 81.37 2.32 -28.35
N GLY A 91 80.21 2.46 -27.70
CA GLY A 91 79.39 1.35 -27.23
C GLY A 91 78.28 1.10 -28.24
N ALA A 92 78.24 -0.11 -28.79
CA ALA A 92 77.30 -0.55 -29.81
C ALA A 92 75.84 -0.23 -29.46
N VAL A 93 75.11 0.36 -30.41
CA VAL A 93 73.65 0.46 -30.36
C VAL A 93 73.08 -0.95 -30.54
N ALA A 94 72.78 -1.62 -29.43
CA ALA A 94 71.94 -2.81 -29.45
C ALA A 94 70.53 -2.37 -29.88
N ARG A 95 70.18 -2.71 -31.12
CA ARG A 95 68.84 -2.58 -31.67
C ARG A 95 67.89 -3.44 -30.83
N VAL A 96 67.21 -2.83 -29.87
CA VAL A 96 66.06 -3.46 -29.20
C VAL A 96 65.00 -3.62 -30.27
N LYS A 97 64.93 -4.82 -30.85
CA LYS A 97 63.76 -5.30 -31.58
C LYS A 97 62.62 -5.29 -30.56
N GLY A 98 61.78 -4.25 -30.60
CA GLY A 98 60.51 -4.27 -29.89
C GLY A 98 59.75 -5.50 -30.37
N SER A 99 59.67 -6.52 -29.52
CA SER A 99 58.72 -7.60 -29.74
C SER A 99 57.35 -6.95 -29.70
N LEU A 100 56.66 -6.92 -30.85
CA LEU A 100 55.21 -6.84 -30.85
C LEU A 100 54.74 -7.95 -29.91
N ASP A 101 54.21 -7.54 -28.76
CA ASP A 101 53.75 -8.41 -27.70
C ASP A 101 52.71 -9.36 -28.30
N GLN A 102 53.16 -10.57 -28.63
CA GLN A 102 52.33 -11.58 -29.26
C GLN A 102 51.49 -12.18 -28.13
N SER A 103 50.50 -11.40 -27.66
CA SER A 103 49.58 -11.80 -26.60
C SER A 103 49.10 -13.21 -26.89
N GLN A 104 49.35 -14.14 -25.96
CA GLN A 104 49.06 -15.55 -26.16
C GLN A 104 47.60 -15.72 -26.63
N PRO A 105 47.31 -16.58 -27.62
CA PRO A 105 45.97 -16.70 -28.22
C PRO A 105 44.87 -16.99 -27.18
N PHE A 106 45.26 -17.56 -26.04
CA PHE A 106 44.41 -17.81 -24.88
C PHE A 106 43.86 -16.53 -24.22
N GLN A 107 44.65 -15.46 -24.09
CA GLN A 107 44.21 -14.19 -23.49
C GLN A 107 43.19 -13.47 -24.38
N ARG A 108 43.38 -13.51 -25.69
CA ARG A 108 42.45 -12.93 -26.67
C ARG A 108 41.11 -13.68 -26.69
N ASN A 109 41.14 -15.01 -26.65
CA ASN A 109 39.92 -15.83 -26.63
C ASN A 109 39.15 -15.66 -25.31
N GLY A 110 39.85 -15.52 -24.18
CA GLY A 110 39.23 -15.19 -22.89
C GLY A 110 38.59 -13.81 -22.86
N ALA A 111 39.24 -12.79 -23.43
CA ALA A 111 38.67 -11.46 -23.58
C ALA A 111 37.40 -11.46 -24.44
N PHE A 112 37.38 -12.19 -25.57
CA PHE A 112 36.18 -12.35 -26.40
C PHE A 112 35.05 -13.07 -25.66
N ALA A 113 35.35 -14.14 -24.89
CA ALA A 113 34.34 -14.83 -24.10
C ALA A 113 33.75 -13.93 -23.01
N LEU A 114 34.57 -13.10 -22.35
CA LEU A 114 34.12 -12.11 -21.37
C LEU A 114 33.24 -11.03 -22.03
N LEU A 115 33.63 -10.51 -23.19
CA LEU A 115 32.84 -9.53 -23.92
C LEU A 115 31.50 -10.11 -24.40
N LEU A 116 31.48 -11.35 -24.89
CA LEU A 116 30.24 -12.04 -25.27
C LEU A 116 29.36 -12.35 -24.06
N GLY A 117 29.96 -12.77 -22.94
CA GLY A 117 29.26 -12.99 -21.67
C GLY A 117 28.65 -11.69 -21.13
N ALA A 118 29.41 -10.60 -21.14
CA ALA A 118 28.94 -9.28 -20.76
C ALA A 118 27.82 -8.80 -21.70
N PHE A 119 27.98 -8.95 -23.01
CA PHE A 119 26.95 -8.59 -23.99
C PHE A 119 25.67 -9.42 -23.79
N TYR A 120 25.78 -10.72 -23.53
CA TYR A 120 24.64 -11.58 -23.21
C TYR A 120 23.93 -11.11 -21.94
N LEU A 121 24.67 -10.83 -20.86
CA LEU A 121 24.10 -10.34 -19.61
C LEU A 121 23.41 -8.98 -19.80
N LEU A 122 24.02 -8.05 -20.52
CA LEU A 122 23.42 -6.75 -20.82
C LEU A 122 22.17 -6.86 -21.70
N SER A 123 22.17 -7.77 -22.68
CA SER A 123 21.00 -8.04 -23.52
C SER A 123 19.87 -8.70 -22.73
N LYS A 124 20.19 -9.64 -21.84
CA LYS A 124 19.25 -10.27 -20.91
C LYS A 124 18.70 -9.25 -19.91
N TYR A 125 19.53 -8.34 -19.42
CA TYR A 125 19.10 -7.23 -18.56
C TYR A 125 18.14 -6.30 -19.30
N ALA A 126 18.48 -5.84 -20.50
CA ALA A 126 17.62 -4.95 -21.29
C ALA A 126 16.27 -5.59 -21.64
N THR A 127 16.26 -6.85 -22.06
CA THR A 127 15.02 -7.59 -22.36
C THR A 127 14.18 -7.82 -21.11
N HIS A 128 14.81 -8.17 -19.99
CA HIS A 128 14.14 -8.31 -18.70
C HIS A 128 13.52 -7.00 -18.23
N CYS A 129 14.27 -5.90 -18.22
CA CYS A 129 13.76 -4.57 -17.86
C CYS A 129 12.59 -4.14 -18.75
N THR A 130 12.68 -4.40 -20.06
CA THR A 130 11.60 -4.07 -21.00
C THR A 130 10.33 -4.86 -20.68
N TRP A 131 10.46 -6.18 -20.48
CA TRP A 131 9.32 -7.05 -20.17
C TRP A 131 8.68 -6.74 -18.81
N VAL A 132 9.50 -6.52 -17.77
CA VAL A 132 8.99 -6.13 -16.44
C VAL A 132 8.31 -4.77 -16.51
N THR A 133 8.88 -3.81 -17.24
CA THR A 133 8.28 -2.48 -17.41
C THR A 133 6.93 -2.57 -18.11
N SER A 134 6.82 -3.38 -19.17
CA SER A 134 5.58 -3.52 -19.94
C SER A 134 4.47 -4.28 -19.22
N GLU A 135 4.82 -5.31 -18.43
CA GLU A 135 3.81 -6.16 -17.79
C GLU A 135 3.47 -5.71 -16.36
N ALA A 136 4.43 -5.20 -15.59
CA ALA A 136 4.25 -4.92 -14.16
C ALA A 136 4.07 -3.43 -13.84
N TYR A 137 4.83 -2.54 -14.48
CA TYR A 137 4.85 -1.11 -14.09
C TYR A 137 3.91 -0.24 -14.93
N SER A 138 3.66 -0.56 -16.20
CA SER A 138 2.78 0.24 -17.07
C SER A 138 1.29 -0.10 -16.90
N SER A 139 0.76 0.08 -15.69
CA SER A 139 -0.68 -0.10 -15.38
C SER A 139 -1.26 1.14 -14.70
N PRO A 140 -2.24 1.85 -15.31
CA PRO A 140 -2.86 3.02 -14.68
C PRO A 140 -3.75 2.60 -13.50
N SER A 141 -3.74 3.38 -12.42
CA SER A 141 -4.55 3.15 -11.22
C SER A 141 -5.94 3.79 -11.26
N ILE A 142 -6.16 4.76 -12.16
CA ILE A 142 -7.44 5.47 -12.32
C ILE A 142 -8.40 4.77 -13.29
N VAL A 143 -7.85 4.13 -14.32
CA VAL A 143 -8.60 3.33 -15.30
C VAL A 143 -8.22 1.88 -15.11
N LEU A 144 -9.15 1.07 -14.61
CA LEU A 144 -8.87 -0.34 -14.34
C LEU A 144 -9.06 -1.14 -15.62
N ALA A 145 -8.20 -2.13 -15.86
CA ALA A 145 -8.33 -3.04 -16.97
C ALA A 145 -8.38 -4.48 -16.48
N ALA A 146 -9.40 -5.23 -16.89
CA ALA A 146 -9.48 -6.67 -16.71
C ALA A 146 -9.43 -7.37 -18.05
N ARG A 147 -8.98 -8.63 -18.04
CA ARG A 147 -9.08 -9.53 -19.19
C ARG A 147 -10.31 -10.40 -19.01
N GLY A 148 -11.25 -10.34 -19.95
CA GLY A 148 -12.41 -11.20 -19.99
C GLY A 148 -12.02 -12.65 -20.34
N ALA A 149 -12.97 -13.58 -20.18
CA ALA A 149 -12.75 -15.01 -20.40
C ALA A 149 -12.21 -15.36 -21.81
N HIS A 150 -12.50 -14.52 -22.81
CA HIS A 150 -12.07 -14.71 -24.20
C HIS A 150 -10.87 -13.83 -24.59
N GLY A 151 -10.13 -13.29 -23.61
CA GLY A 151 -8.95 -12.44 -23.86
C GLY A 151 -9.27 -10.98 -24.24
N ASN A 152 -10.55 -10.63 -24.38
CA ASN A 152 -10.98 -9.25 -24.59
C ASN A 152 -10.62 -8.38 -23.39
N ARG A 153 -10.01 -7.21 -23.63
CA ARG A 153 -9.71 -6.24 -22.59
C ARG A 153 -10.98 -5.46 -22.25
N VAL A 154 -11.44 -5.58 -21.01
CA VAL A 154 -12.54 -4.79 -20.44
C VAL A 154 -11.91 -3.64 -19.64
N ILE A 155 -12.40 -2.44 -19.86
CA ILE A 155 -11.91 -1.23 -19.20
C ILE A 155 -13.01 -0.71 -18.28
N PHE A 156 -12.70 -0.53 -17.01
CA PHE A 156 -13.57 0.08 -16.01
C PHE A 156 -13.08 1.50 -15.74
N ASP A 157 -13.99 2.45 -15.92
CA ASP A 157 -13.70 3.88 -15.83
C ASP A 157 -14.50 4.61 -14.75
N ASP A 158 -14.96 3.83 -13.77
CA ASP A 158 -15.88 4.24 -12.73
C ASP A 158 -15.34 5.40 -11.87
N TYR A 159 -14.04 5.48 -11.62
CA TYR A 159 -13.46 6.60 -10.88
C TYR A 159 -13.68 7.94 -11.61
N ARG A 160 -13.38 7.99 -12.92
CA ARG A 160 -13.59 9.22 -13.71
C ARG A 160 -15.07 9.54 -13.85
N GLU A 161 -15.91 8.52 -14.04
CA GLU A 161 -17.37 8.66 -14.05
C GLU A 161 -17.88 9.33 -12.76
N ALA A 162 -17.51 8.78 -11.59
CA ALA A 162 -17.92 9.30 -10.29
C ALA A 162 -17.39 10.71 -10.01
N TYR A 163 -16.10 10.96 -10.26
CA TYR A 163 -15.52 12.29 -10.04
C TYR A 163 -16.11 13.34 -10.99
N PHE A 164 -16.40 12.97 -12.23
CA PHE A 164 -17.07 13.87 -13.16
C PHE A 164 -18.52 14.16 -12.73
N TRP A 165 -19.25 13.14 -12.26
CA TRP A 165 -20.59 13.34 -11.70
C TRP A 165 -20.54 14.30 -10.51
N LEU A 166 -19.62 14.09 -9.58
CA LEU A 166 -19.42 14.93 -8.41
C LEU A 166 -19.15 16.39 -8.82
N ARG A 167 -18.32 16.59 -9.85
CA ARG A 167 -17.98 17.92 -10.37
C ARG A 167 -19.15 18.67 -10.99
N GLN A 168 -20.03 17.97 -11.69
CA GLN A 168 -21.10 18.59 -12.49
C GLN A 168 -22.44 18.68 -11.75
N ASN A 169 -22.70 17.81 -10.76
CA ASN A 169 -24.03 17.63 -10.17
C ASN A 169 -24.13 18.01 -8.69
N THR A 170 -23.06 18.51 -8.08
CA THR A 170 -23.06 18.96 -6.67
C THR A 170 -22.74 20.46 -6.56
N PRO A 171 -23.13 21.14 -5.46
CA PRO A 171 -22.69 22.51 -5.19
C PRO A 171 -21.16 22.65 -5.21
N GLN A 172 -20.63 23.80 -5.62
CA GLN A 172 -19.17 24.00 -5.73
C GLN A 172 -18.45 23.95 -4.37
N ASP A 173 -19.14 24.35 -3.31
CA ASP A 173 -18.69 24.35 -1.92
C ASP A 173 -18.97 23.04 -1.18
N ALA A 174 -19.55 22.04 -1.86
CA ALA A 174 -19.88 20.76 -1.26
C ALA A 174 -18.63 20.06 -0.71
N LYS A 175 -18.75 19.52 0.51
CA LYS A 175 -17.67 18.82 1.22
C LYS A 175 -17.85 17.32 1.16
N VAL A 176 -16.81 16.63 0.70
CA VAL A 176 -16.82 15.19 0.50
C VAL A 176 -15.96 14.49 1.53
N MET A 177 -16.57 13.57 2.27
CA MET A 177 -15.87 12.65 3.16
C MET A 177 -15.55 11.36 2.41
N SER A 178 -14.28 10.98 2.38
CA SER A 178 -13.78 9.72 1.82
C SER A 178 -12.62 9.22 2.66
N TRP A 179 -12.12 8.02 2.40
CA TRP A 179 -10.81 7.63 2.91
C TRP A 179 -9.70 8.52 2.33
N TRP A 180 -8.60 8.67 3.07
CA TRP A 180 -7.54 9.64 2.74
C TRP A 180 -6.82 9.30 1.43
N ASP A 181 -6.78 8.04 1.01
CA ASP A 181 -6.18 7.58 -0.26
C ASP A 181 -6.68 8.35 -1.49
N TYR A 182 -7.92 8.82 -1.45
CA TYR A 182 -8.63 9.38 -2.61
C TYR A 182 -8.65 10.91 -2.62
N GLY A 183 -8.16 11.58 -1.58
CA GLY A 183 -8.36 13.03 -1.39
C GLY A 183 -7.81 13.88 -2.53
N TYR A 184 -6.59 13.57 -3.00
CA TYR A 184 -6.01 14.27 -4.15
C TYR A 184 -6.78 14.00 -5.45
N GLN A 185 -7.30 12.80 -5.65
CA GLN A 185 -8.06 12.46 -6.86
C GLN A 185 -9.39 13.21 -6.91
N ILE A 186 -10.12 13.24 -5.78
CA ILE A 186 -11.37 13.99 -5.65
C ILE A 186 -11.13 15.49 -5.87
N THR A 187 -10.07 16.04 -5.29
CA THR A 187 -9.72 17.46 -5.46
C THR A 187 -9.37 17.77 -6.93
N ALA A 188 -8.51 16.97 -7.56
CA ALA A 188 -8.02 17.23 -8.91
C ALA A 188 -9.09 16.99 -10.00
N MET A 189 -9.86 15.91 -9.89
CA MET A 189 -10.84 15.51 -10.93
C MET A 189 -12.25 15.97 -10.58
N GLY A 190 -12.67 15.77 -9.33
CA GLY A 190 -13.99 16.15 -8.82
C GLY A 190 -14.12 17.65 -8.53
N ASN A 191 -13.02 18.36 -8.32
CA ASN A 191 -12.99 19.78 -7.97
C ASN A 191 -13.93 20.10 -6.80
N ARG A 192 -13.79 19.36 -5.70
CA ARG A 192 -14.56 19.54 -4.45
C ARG A 192 -13.65 19.53 -3.24
N THR A 193 -14.13 20.17 -2.18
CA THR A 193 -13.47 20.19 -0.88
C THR A 193 -13.52 18.79 -0.27
N VAL A 194 -12.39 18.30 0.21
CA VAL A 194 -12.27 17.01 0.90
C VAL A 194 -12.03 17.22 2.38
N ILE A 195 -12.56 16.31 3.22
CA ILE A 195 -12.32 16.35 4.66
C ILE A 195 -10.88 15.90 4.97
N VAL A 196 -10.42 14.80 4.38
CA VAL A 196 -9.05 14.28 4.58
C VAL A 196 -8.36 14.06 3.24
N ASP A 197 -7.02 14.16 3.24
CA ASP A 197 -6.19 14.03 2.05
C ASP A 197 -4.95 13.13 2.27
N ASN A 198 -4.23 12.87 1.18
CA ASN A 198 -3.06 12.00 1.18
C ASN A 198 -1.82 12.64 1.83
N ASN A 199 -1.87 13.89 2.30
CA ASN A 199 -0.72 14.52 2.96
C ASN A 199 -0.54 14.05 4.41
N THR A 200 -1.59 13.50 5.01
CA THR A 200 -1.60 12.80 6.32
C THR A 200 -0.93 13.51 7.51
N TRP A 201 -0.77 14.83 7.45
CA TRP A 201 -0.10 15.62 8.49
C TRP A 201 -0.90 15.73 9.81
N ASN A 202 -2.21 15.50 9.79
CA ASN A 202 -3.09 15.56 10.97
C ASN A 202 -3.78 14.20 11.21
N ASN A 203 -3.13 13.36 12.02
CA ASN A 203 -3.60 12.02 12.35
C ASN A 203 -4.96 12.01 13.09
N THR A 204 -5.23 13.01 13.93
CA THR A 204 -6.52 13.11 14.64
C THR A 204 -7.68 13.31 13.67
N HIS A 205 -7.45 14.05 12.58
CA HIS A 205 -8.49 14.27 11.57
C HIS A 205 -8.80 12.98 10.80
N ILE A 206 -7.77 12.22 10.41
CA ILE A 206 -7.92 10.90 9.78
C ILE A 206 -8.63 9.93 10.74
N ALA A 207 -8.24 9.91 12.01
CA ALA A 207 -8.89 9.08 13.02
C ALA A 207 -10.37 9.43 13.21
N THR A 208 -10.76 10.70 13.02
CA THR A 208 -12.17 11.13 13.11
C THR A 208 -12.98 10.58 11.93
N VAL A 209 -12.44 10.57 10.71
CA VAL A 209 -13.06 9.91 9.56
C VAL A 209 -13.10 8.39 9.76
N GLY A 210 -12.01 7.78 10.25
CA GLY A 210 -11.99 6.35 10.58
C GLY A 210 -13.04 5.97 11.64
N ARG A 211 -13.26 6.85 12.62
CA ARG A 211 -14.34 6.73 13.60
C ARG A 211 -15.71 6.81 12.94
N ALA A 212 -15.97 7.82 12.10
CA ALA A 212 -17.25 7.92 11.40
C ALA A 212 -17.54 6.66 10.56
N MET A 213 -16.56 6.18 9.79
CA MET A 213 -16.73 5.01 8.92
C MET A 213 -16.93 3.69 9.68
N SER A 214 -16.40 3.56 10.89
CA SER A 214 -16.50 2.35 11.71
C SER A 214 -17.63 2.37 12.75
N SER A 215 -18.19 3.54 13.05
CA SER A 215 -19.34 3.70 13.96
C SER A 215 -20.66 3.24 13.35
N TYR A 216 -21.70 3.16 14.19
CA TYR A 216 -23.08 3.00 13.71
C TYR A 216 -23.54 4.27 12.97
N GLU A 217 -24.60 4.18 12.16
CA GLU A 217 -25.04 5.27 11.29
C GLU A 217 -25.43 6.55 12.05
N ASP A 218 -26.06 6.42 13.21
CA ASP A 218 -26.47 7.52 14.09
C ASP A 218 -25.25 8.26 14.69
N GLU A 219 -24.31 7.52 15.26
CA GLU A 219 -23.05 8.07 15.78
C GLU A 219 -22.23 8.73 14.68
N ALA A 220 -22.16 8.09 13.51
CA ALA A 220 -21.43 8.60 12.36
C ALA A 220 -22.09 9.86 11.79
N TYR A 221 -23.42 9.94 11.81
CA TYR A 221 -24.16 11.11 11.39
C TYR A 221 -23.81 12.33 12.23
N GLU A 222 -23.74 12.21 13.56
CA GLU A 222 -23.31 13.31 14.43
C GLU A 222 -21.90 13.80 14.09
N ILE A 223 -20.98 12.87 13.77
CA ILE A 223 -19.62 13.23 13.35
C ILE A 223 -19.64 13.95 12.00
N MET A 224 -20.36 13.43 11.01
CA MET A 224 -20.52 14.05 9.69
C MET A 224 -21.12 15.45 9.80
N ARG A 225 -22.09 15.66 10.68
CA ARG A 225 -22.67 16.98 10.97
C ARG A 225 -21.66 17.92 11.62
N SER A 226 -20.85 17.44 12.57
CA SER A 226 -19.81 18.26 13.20
C SER A 226 -18.70 18.72 12.24
N LEU A 227 -18.47 17.95 11.17
CA LEU A 227 -17.50 18.25 10.11
C LEU A 227 -18.12 18.94 8.89
N ASP A 228 -19.43 19.20 8.93
CA ASP A 228 -20.20 19.83 7.85
C ASP A 228 -20.10 19.07 6.51
N VAL A 229 -20.20 17.74 6.57
CA VAL A 229 -20.11 16.85 5.40
C VAL A 229 -21.43 16.83 4.63
N ASP A 230 -21.35 17.03 3.31
CA ASP A 230 -22.50 16.95 2.40
C ASP A 230 -22.61 15.58 1.72
N TYR A 231 -21.47 15.03 1.29
CA TYR A 231 -21.40 13.77 0.55
C TYR A 231 -20.36 12.82 1.14
N VAL A 232 -20.65 11.53 1.07
CA VAL A 232 -19.75 10.45 1.46
C VAL A 232 -19.44 9.60 0.23
N LEU A 233 -18.16 9.40 -0.06
CA LEU A 233 -17.70 8.55 -1.16
C LEU A 233 -17.04 7.30 -0.58
N VAL A 234 -17.51 6.14 -1.03
CA VAL A 234 -16.93 4.82 -0.70
C VAL A 234 -16.60 4.05 -1.98
N VAL A 235 -15.49 3.33 -1.96
CA VAL A 235 -15.07 2.42 -3.02
C VAL A 235 -15.50 1.01 -2.67
N PHE A 236 -16.24 0.35 -3.57
CA PHE A 236 -16.82 -0.97 -3.37
C PHE A 236 -16.49 -1.91 -4.54
N GLY A 237 -15.78 -3.00 -4.27
CA GLY A 237 -15.32 -3.92 -5.31
C GLY A 237 -16.16 -5.18 -5.49
N GLY A 238 -17.25 -5.34 -4.75
CA GLY A 238 -17.94 -6.63 -4.64
C GLY A 238 -18.63 -7.12 -5.92
N VAL A 239 -18.97 -6.22 -6.86
CA VAL A 239 -19.53 -6.59 -8.18
C VAL A 239 -18.45 -7.04 -9.15
N THR A 240 -17.31 -6.36 -9.17
CA THR A 240 -16.25 -6.58 -10.18
C THR A 240 -15.18 -7.56 -9.70
N GLY A 241 -15.10 -7.81 -8.39
CA GLY A 241 -13.98 -8.53 -7.76
C GLY A 241 -12.76 -7.64 -7.52
N TYR A 242 -12.94 -6.31 -7.48
CA TYR A 242 -11.86 -5.37 -7.22
C TYR A 242 -11.43 -5.42 -5.75
N SER A 243 -10.22 -5.88 -5.48
CA SER A 243 -9.74 -6.11 -4.11
C SER A 243 -9.21 -4.86 -3.40
N SER A 244 -8.94 -3.76 -4.11
CA SER A 244 -8.43 -2.52 -3.49
C SER A 244 -9.54 -1.56 -3.08
N ASP A 245 -10.64 -2.11 -2.58
CA ASP A 245 -11.82 -1.38 -2.12
C ASP A 245 -11.77 -1.09 -0.60
N ASP A 246 -12.72 -0.30 -0.11
CA ASP A 246 -12.66 0.21 1.27
C ASP A 246 -12.97 -0.85 2.33
N ILE A 247 -13.69 -1.91 1.97
CA ILE A 247 -13.97 -3.03 2.88
C ILE A 247 -12.70 -3.84 3.18
N ASN A 248 -11.74 -3.95 2.25
CA ASN A 248 -10.44 -4.59 2.53
C ASN A 248 -9.49 -3.69 3.34
N LYS A 249 -9.64 -2.37 3.20
CA LYS A 249 -8.87 -1.37 3.97
C LYS A 249 -9.50 -1.09 5.34
N PHE A 250 -10.72 -1.55 5.59
CA PHE A 250 -11.54 -1.16 6.74
C PHE A 250 -10.86 -1.35 8.10
N LEU A 251 -10.14 -2.45 8.31
CA LEU A 251 -9.43 -2.67 9.58
C LEU A 251 -8.36 -1.60 9.86
N TRP A 252 -7.76 -0.98 8.83
CA TRP A 252 -6.88 0.17 9.03
C TRP A 252 -7.65 1.38 9.55
N MET A 253 -8.87 1.60 9.06
CA MET A 253 -9.76 2.67 9.56
C MET A 253 -10.09 2.45 11.04
N VAL A 254 -10.39 1.21 11.42
CA VAL A 254 -10.67 0.81 12.80
C VAL A 254 -9.45 1.02 13.70
N ARG A 255 -8.26 0.60 13.27
CA ARG A 255 -7.01 0.75 14.05
C ARG A 255 -6.61 2.21 14.24
N ILE A 256 -6.66 3.01 13.17
CA ILE A 256 -6.32 4.45 13.24
C ILE A 256 -7.36 5.19 14.10
N GLY A 257 -8.65 4.91 13.90
CA GLY A 257 -9.72 5.46 14.72
C GLY A 257 -9.58 5.09 16.20
N GLY A 258 -9.36 3.80 16.49
CA GLY A 258 -9.22 3.26 17.85
C GLY A 258 -7.96 3.73 18.59
N GLY A 259 -6.90 4.08 17.85
CA GLY A 259 -5.70 4.68 18.43
C GLY A 259 -5.92 6.05 19.06
N VAL A 260 -6.93 6.79 18.60
CA VAL A 260 -7.31 8.11 19.14
C VAL A 260 -8.59 8.06 19.98
N PHE A 261 -9.55 7.24 19.57
CA PHE A 261 -10.88 7.13 20.18
C PHE A 261 -11.08 5.73 20.78
N PRO A 262 -10.92 5.55 22.11
CA PRO A 262 -11.00 4.23 22.77
C PRO A 262 -12.36 3.52 22.69
N VAL A 263 -13.39 4.23 22.21
CA VAL A 263 -14.72 3.66 21.96
C VAL A 263 -14.70 2.64 20.83
N ILE A 264 -13.74 2.74 19.90
CA ILE A 264 -13.55 1.79 18.81
C ILE A 264 -12.55 0.74 19.26
N LYS A 265 -12.95 -0.53 19.19
CA LYS A 265 -12.07 -1.67 19.52
C LYS A 265 -12.06 -2.63 18.34
N GLU A 266 -10.87 -2.95 17.85
CA GLU A 266 -10.70 -3.89 16.74
C GLU A 266 -11.38 -5.26 16.99
N PRO A 267 -11.30 -5.87 18.18
CA PRO A 267 -11.97 -7.15 18.44
C PRO A 267 -13.49 -7.14 18.22
N ASP A 268 -14.15 -5.98 18.32
CA ASP A 268 -15.61 -5.87 18.13
C ASP A 268 -16.02 -6.16 16.67
N TYR A 269 -15.09 -6.06 15.72
CA TYR A 269 -15.32 -6.31 14.29
C TYR A 269 -14.90 -7.73 13.85
N LEU A 270 -14.33 -8.52 14.76
CA LEU A 270 -13.79 -9.85 14.49
C LEU A 270 -14.64 -10.94 15.17
N VAL A 271 -14.66 -12.12 14.58
CA VAL A 271 -15.25 -13.32 15.19
C VAL A 271 -14.18 -14.39 15.24
N ASN A 272 -13.80 -14.84 16.44
CA ASN A 272 -12.68 -15.77 16.64
C ASN A 272 -11.36 -15.28 16.03
N GLY A 273 -11.16 -13.96 15.95
CA GLY A 273 -9.99 -13.35 15.31
C GLY A 273 -10.08 -13.27 13.78
N GLU A 274 -11.15 -13.75 13.16
CA GLU A 274 -11.38 -13.65 11.72
C GLU A 274 -12.20 -12.41 11.37
N TYR A 275 -11.76 -11.72 10.31
CA TYR A 275 -12.51 -10.62 9.68
C TYR A 275 -13.42 -11.18 8.58
N ARG A 276 -14.73 -10.97 8.71
CA ARG A 276 -15.75 -11.59 7.85
C ARG A 276 -16.82 -10.57 7.47
N VAL A 277 -17.50 -10.82 6.35
CA VAL A 277 -18.65 -10.04 5.85
C VAL A 277 -19.91 -10.88 5.60
N ASP A 278 -19.81 -12.18 5.88
CA ASP A 278 -20.89 -13.17 5.75
C ASP A 278 -21.82 -13.18 6.97
N LYS A 279 -22.77 -14.12 7.01
CA LYS A 279 -23.71 -14.25 8.13
C LYS A 279 -23.04 -14.51 9.48
N GLY A 280 -21.80 -15.01 9.48
CA GLY A 280 -21.01 -15.25 10.67
C GLY A 280 -20.15 -14.06 11.10
N ALA A 281 -20.24 -12.92 10.41
CA ALA A 281 -19.51 -11.71 10.77
C ALA A 281 -20.01 -11.11 12.10
N ALA A 282 -19.13 -10.32 12.73
CA ALA A 282 -19.47 -9.66 13.99
C ALA A 282 -20.67 -8.72 13.81
N PRO A 283 -21.61 -8.64 14.77
CA PRO A 283 -22.74 -7.73 14.69
C PRO A 283 -22.33 -6.27 14.49
N LYS A 284 -21.20 -5.84 15.07
CA LYS A 284 -20.67 -4.48 14.86
C LYS A 284 -20.24 -4.28 13.41
N MET A 285 -19.64 -5.28 12.77
CA MET A 285 -19.23 -5.22 11.36
C MET A 285 -20.46 -5.12 10.43
N LEU A 286 -21.50 -5.92 10.66
CA LEU A 286 -22.71 -5.92 9.81
C LEU A 286 -23.57 -4.66 9.94
N ASN A 287 -23.33 -3.84 10.96
CA ASN A 287 -24.11 -2.64 11.27
C ASN A 287 -23.30 -1.35 11.24
N CYS A 288 -21.99 -1.40 10.99
CA CYS A 288 -21.17 -0.20 10.86
C CYS A 288 -21.52 0.57 9.58
N LEU A 289 -21.23 1.87 9.57
CA LEU A 289 -21.52 2.75 8.44
C LEU A 289 -20.88 2.21 7.15
N MET A 290 -19.59 1.85 7.18
CA MET A 290 -18.88 1.36 6.00
C MET A 290 -19.56 0.14 5.35
N TYR A 291 -20.02 -0.83 6.15
CA TYR A 291 -20.74 -1.99 5.65
C TYR A 291 -22.07 -1.58 5.01
N LYS A 292 -22.84 -0.73 5.70
CA LYS A 292 -24.13 -0.24 5.20
C LYS A 292 -23.98 0.52 3.89
N LEU A 293 -22.99 1.40 3.76
CA LEU A 293 -22.74 2.18 2.53
C LEU A 293 -22.17 1.31 1.40
N SER A 294 -21.34 0.32 1.69
CA SER A 294 -20.80 -0.54 0.63
C SER A 294 -21.86 -1.49 0.07
N TYR A 295 -22.67 -2.10 0.94
CA TYR A 295 -23.60 -3.17 0.57
C TYR A 295 -25.07 -2.72 0.42
N TYR A 296 -25.38 -1.42 0.49
CA TYR A 296 -26.75 -0.92 0.29
C TYR A 296 -27.34 -1.44 -1.04
N ARG A 297 -28.49 -2.12 -0.98
CA ARG A 297 -29.18 -2.80 -2.11
C ARG A 297 -28.37 -3.88 -2.84
N PHE A 298 -27.20 -4.25 -2.35
CA PHE A 298 -26.37 -5.30 -2.95
C PHE A 298 -26.98 -6.70 -2.76
N GLY A 299 -27.77 -6.91 -1.71
CA GLY A 299 -28.46 -8.18 -1.44
C GLY A 299 -29.47 -8.59 -2.53
N GLU A 300 -29.95 -7.63 -3.33
CA GLU A 300 -30.88 -7.85 -4.45
C GLU A 300 -30.15 -8.23 -5.75
N LEU A 301 -28.83 -8.04 -5.81
CA LEU A 301 -28.03 -8.18 -7.02
C LEU A 301 -27.44 -9.58 -7.14
N THR A 302 -27.62 -10.21 -8.32
CA THR A 302 -26.92 -11.45 -8.67
C THR A 302 -25.65 -11.11 -9.45
N THR A 303 -24.48 -11.28 -8.82
CA THR A 303 -23.17 -10.88 -9.38
C THR A 303 -22.49 -12.00 -10.19
N GLU A 304 -22.80 -13.26 -9.89
CA GLU A 304 -22.16 -14.42 -10.51
C GLU A 304 -23.18 -15.52 -10.78
N TYR A 305 -23.05 -16.18 -11.93
CA TYR A 305 -23.93 -17.28 -12.32
C TYR A 305 -23.77 -18.47 -11.36
N GLY A 306 -24.90 -19.00 -10.87
CA GLY A 306 -24.90 -20.13 -9.93
C GLY A 306 -24.60 -19.77 -8.47
N LYS A 307 -24.44 -18.47 -8.16
CA LYS A 307 -24.30 -17.96 -6.78
C LYS A 307 -25.60 -17.31 -6.31
N PRO A 308 -25.87 -17.28 -4.99
CA PRO A 308 -27.04 -16.57 -4.46
C PRO A 308 -26.93 -15.05 -4.69
N PRO A 309 -28.07 -14.31 -4.67
CA PRO A 309 -28.04 -12.85 -4.65
C PRO A 309 -27.23 -12.31 -3.47
N GLY A 310 -26.54 -11.18 -3.64
CA GLY A 310 -25.63 -10.62 -2.64
C GLY A 310 -24.33 -11.39 -2.47
N TYR A 311 -23.83 -12.02 -3.54
CA TYR A 311 -22.51 -12.67 -3.52
C TYR A 311 -21.40 -11.64 -3.80
N ASP A 312 -20.53 -11.42 -2.83
CA ASP A 312 -19.37 -10.54 -2.97
C ASP A 312 -18.24 -11.29 -3.69
N ARG A 313 -17.91 -10.86 -4.92
CA ARG A 313 -16.88 -11.48 -5.75
C ARG A 313 -15.45 -11.16 -5.30
N ALA A 314 -15.24 -10.07 -4.56
CA ALA A 314 -13.92 -9.72 -4.03
C ALA A 314 -13.55 -10.58 -2.81
N ARG A 315 -14.54 -11.01 -2.01
CA ARG A 315 -14.33 -11.91 -0.85
C ARG A 315 -14.71 -13.37 -1.11
N GLY A 316 -15.49 -13.64 -2.15
CA GLY A 316 -15.97 -14.98 -2.46
C GLY A 316 -17.05 -15.51 -1.51
N VAL A 317 -17.84 -14.64 -0.87
CA VAL A 317 -18.84 -15.03 0.14
C VAL A 317 -20.20 -14.35 -0.11
N GLU A 318 -21.27 -14.99 0.36
CA GLU A 318 -22.61 -14.35 0.45
C GLU A 318 -22.62 -13.39 1.65
N ILE A 319 -23.10 -12.15 1.43
CA ILE A 319 -23.13 -11.14 2.49
C ILE A 319 -24.08 -11.54 3.64
N GLY A 320 -23.71 -11.14 4.86
CA GLY A 320 -24.46 -11.43 6.07
C GLY A 320 -25.81 -10.72 6.15
N ASN A 321 -25.82 -9.40 5.96
CA ASN A 321 -27.02 -8.58 6.05
C ASN A 321 -27.41 -8.04 4.67
N LYS A 322 -28.52 -8.54 4.11
CA LYS A 322 -29.03 -8.13 2.79
C LYS A 322 -29.99 -6.94 2.86
N ASP A 323 -30.69 -6.78 3.98
CA ASP A 323 -31.78 -5.82 4.16
C ASP A 323 -31.25 -4.55 4.84
N ILE A 324 -30.45 -3.78 4.11
CA ILE A 324 -29.84 -2.55 4.62
C ILE A 324 -30.76 -1.36 4.34
N LYS A 325 -31.08 -0.61 5.39
CA LYS A 325 -31.81 0.67 5.31
C LYS A 325 -30.91 1.80 5.81
N LEU A 326 -30.91 2.92 5.08
CA LEU A 326 -30.20 4.14 5.44
C LEU A 326 -31.20 5.17 5.96
N GLU A 327 -30.97 5.63 7.17
CA GLU A 327 -31.85 6.59 7.85
C GLU A 327 -31.37 8.03 7.59
N TYR A 328 -30.08 8.27 7.78
CA TYR A 328 -29.44 9.58 7.73
C TYR A 328 -28.72 9.86 6.41
N LEU A 329 -28.53 8.84 5.57
CA LEU A 329 -27.96 8.99 4.23
C LEU A 329 -28.94 8.54 3.15
N GLU A 330 -28.74 9.05 1.94
CA GLU A 330 -29.42 8.61 0.73
C GLU A 330 -28.40 8.35 -0.39
N GLU A 331 -28.64 7.33 -1.21
CA GLU A 331 -27.81 7.06 -2.39
C GLU A 331 -27.99 8.18 -3.41
N ALA A 332 -26.92 8.90 -3.72
CA ALA A 332 -26.94 10.02 -4.66
C ALA A 332 -26.46 9.58 -6.05
N PHE A 333 -25.42 8.74 -6.10
CA PHE A 333 -24.88 8.19 -7.34
C PHE A 333 -24.14 6.88 -7.07
N THR A 334 -24.27 5.91 -7.97
CA THR A 334 -23.49 4.67 -7.99
C THR A 334 -23.03 4.43 -9.42
N THR A 335 -21.74 4.16 -9.63
CA THR A 335 -21.18 4.00 -10.97
C THR A 335 -21.68 2.74 -11.65
N SER A 336 -21.47 2.66 -12.97
CA SER A 336 -21.95 1.56 -13.82
C SER A 336 -21.57 0.17 -13.31
N ASN A 337 -20.36 -0.01 -12.77
CA ASN A 337 -19.87 -1.28 -12.25
C ASN A 337 -19.85 -1.32 -10.71
N TRP A 338 -20.51 -0.36 -10.06
CA TRP A 338 -20.62 -0.19 -8.61
C TRP A 338 -19.27 -0.05 -7.88
N ILE A 339 -18.22 0.36 -8.59
CA ILE A 339 -16.88 0.56 -8.00
C ILE A 339 -16.86 1.76 -7.07
N VAL A 340 -17.56 2.84 -7.41
CA VAL A 340 -17.64 4.04 -6.57
C VAL A 340 -19.10 4.34 -6.26
N ARG A 341 -19.38 4.56 -4.98
CA ARG A 341 -20.72 4.90 -4.48
C ARG A 341 -20.66 6.21 -3.72
N ILE A 342 -21.57 7.11 -4.05
CA ILE A 342 -21.67 8.44 -3.48
C ILE A 342 -23.02 8.56 -2.78
N TYR A 343 -22.97 8.87 -1.51
CA TYR A 343 -24.12 9.07 -0.65
C TYR A 343 -24.22 10.54 -0.27
N LYS A 344 -25.44 11.06 -0.16
CA LYS A 344 -25.70 12.39 0.37
C LYS A 344 -26.16 12.28 1.82
N VAL A 345 -25.62 13.14 2.67
CA VAL A 345 -26.03 13.26 4.07
C VAL A 345 -27.34 14.04 4.11
N LYS A 346 -28.38 13.48 4.72
CA LYS A 346 -29.69 14.13 4.82
C LYS A 346 -29.62 15.33 5.78
N PRO A 347 -30.42 16.38 5.55
CA PRO A 347 -30.59 17.44 6.53
C PRO A 347 -31.25 16.90 7.80
N GLN A 348 -31.06 17.60 8.92
CA GLN A 348 -31.72 17.24 10.16
C GLN A 348 -33.24 17.32 9.99
N ASN A 349 -33.96 16.30 10.47
CA ASN A 349 -35.41 16.31 10.45
C ASN A 349 -35.91 17.55 11.19
N ASN A 350 -36.68 18.40 10.51
CA ASN A 350 -37.35 19.54 11.12
C ASN A 350 -38.26 19.02 12.23
N ARG A 351 -37.90 19.30 13.49
CA ARG A 351 -38.79 19.12 14.64
C ARG A 351 -39.73 20.31 14.64
N TRP A 352 -40.94 20.12 14.10
CA TRP A 352 -42.04 21.07 14.18
C TRP A 352 -42.71 21.02 15.55
#